data_AF-A0A8T7DWT9-F1
#
_entry.id   AF-A0A8T7DWT9-F1
#
_cell.length_a   1.000
_cell.length_b   1.000
_cell.length_c   1.000
_cell.angle_alpha   90.00
_cell.angle_beta   90.00
_cell.angle_gamma   90.00
#
_symmetry.space_group_name_H-M   'P 1'
#
loop_
_entity.id
_entity.type
_entity.pdbx_description
1 polymer ?
#
loop_
_entity_poly.entity_id
_entity_poly.type
_entity_poly.pdbx_seq_one_letter_code
_entity_poly.pdbx_strand_id
1 'polypeptide(L)'
;MAQKLQARYCACGCGGLCKGQWLPGHDQRLRAAIEHEVGGLVELRRIIEERLHRSIDLGQEAESKPYRHNYATPVHRAEPESNTNRRHS
;
A
#
# COMPACT_ATOMS: atom_id res chain seq x y z
N MET A 1 20.24 -2.15 26.14
CA MET A 1 20.85 -0.81 26.04
C MET A 1 19.97 0.04 25.12
N ALA A 2 19.16 0.96 25.65
CA ALA A 2 18.35 1.85 24.80
C ALA A 2 19.26 2.95 24.22
N GLN A 3 19.40 3.01 22.89
CA GLN A 3 20.17 4.08 22.26
C GLN A 3 19.45 5.41 22.48
N LYS A 4 20.17 6.40 23.02
CA LYS A 4 19.68 7.76 23.25
C LYS A 4 19.43 8.40 21.88
N LEU A 5 18.17 8.55 21.47
CA LEU A 5 17.80 9.25 20.23
C LEU A 5 18.26 10.71 20.31
N GLN A 6 19.33 11.04 19.59
CA GLN A 6 19.81 12.41 19.48
C GLN A 6 18.86 13.20 18.59
N ALA A 7 18.50 14.42 19.02
CA ALA A 7 17.73 15.33 18.20
C ALA A 7 18.58 15.77 16.99
N ARG A 8 17.99 15.73 15.79
CA ARG A 8 18.60 16.14 14.52
C ARG A 8 17.73 17.19 13.85
N TYR A 9 18.34 18.02 13.00
CA TYR A 9 17.56 18.92 12.16
C TYR A 9 16.75 18.14 11.12
N CYS A 10 15.55 18.63 10.83
CA CYS A 10 14.65 18.05 9.85
C CYS A 10 15.24 18.14 8.44
N ALA A 11 15.25 17.01 7.73
CA ALA A 11 15.85 16.89 6.40
C ALA A 11 15.11 17.66 5.30
N CYS A 12 13.92 18.23 5.57
CA CYS A 12 13.25 19.11 4.60
C CYS A 12 13.85 20.52 4.54
N GLY A 13 14.80 20.86 5.42
CA GLY A 13 15.44 22.18 5.46
C GLY A 13 14.69 23.24 6.26
N CYS A 14 13.59 22.90 6.95
CA CYS A 14 12.81 23.86 7.75
C CYS A 14 13.49 24.33 9.05
N GLY A 15 14.63 23.74 9.45
CA GLY A 15 15.35 24.09 10.68
C GLY A 15 14.76 23.52 11.98
N GLY A 16 13.63 22.80 11.92
CA GLY A 16 13.04 22.16 13.11
C GLY A 16 13.84 20.96 13.61
N LEU A 17 13.82 20.69 14.91
CA LEU A 17 14.47 19.54 15.54
C LEU A 17 13.51 18.35 15.63
N CYS A 18 13.94 17.16 15.19
CA CYS A 18 13.19 15.91 15.26
C CYS A 18 14.03 14.76 15.82
N LYS A 19 13.36 13.75 16.39
CA LYS A 19 14.01 12.53 16.90
C LYS A 19 14.42 11.56 15.77
N GLY A 20 13.91 11.77 14.56
CA GLY A 20 14.24 11.03 13.34
C GLY A 20 14.80 11.95 12.26
N GLN A 21 14.51 11.62 10.99
CA GLN A 21 14.95 12.43 9.84
C GLN A 21 13.95 13.54 9.48
N TRP A 22 12.67 13.36 9.81
CA TRP A 22 11.59 14.24 9.40
C TRP A 22 10.71 14.65 10.58
N LEU A 23 10.17 15.88 10.54
CA LEU A 23 8.98 16.23 11.30
C LEU A 23 7.75 15.54 10.67
N PRO A 24 6.68 15.29 11.43
CA PRO A 24 5.49 14.63 10.90
C PRO A 24 4.97 15.28 9.61
N GLY A 25 4.86 14.48 8.53
CA GLY A 25 4.34 14.91 7.23
C GLY A 25 5.27 15.79 6.38
N HIS A 26 6.47 16.13 6.88
CA HIS A 26 7.41 16.97 6.12
C HIS A 26 8.08 16.22 4.96
N ASP A 27 8.24 14.91 5.07
CA ASP A 27 8.68 14.03 3.98
C ASP A 27 7.71 14.10 2.80
N GLN A 28 6.40 13.99 3.04
CA GLN A 28 5.38 14.07 2.00
C GLN A 28 5.31 15.47 1.38
N ARG A 29 5.46 16.53 2.19
CA ARG A 29 5.52 17.91 1.69
C ARG A 29 6.72 18.13 0.77
N LEU A 30 7.90 17.63 1.17
CA LEU A 30 9.09 17.72 0.32
C LEU A 30 8.91 16.92 -0.97
N ARG A 31 8.36 15.70 -0.89
CA ARG A 31 8.04 14.88 -2.07
C ARG A 31 7.14 15.64 -3.04
N ALA A 32 6.05 16.24 -2.55
CA ALA A 32 5.13 17.01 -3.37
C ALA A 32 5.78 18.24 -4.01
N ALA A 33 6.64 18.96 -3.28
CA ALA A 33 7.37 20.10 -3.81
C ALA A 33 8.35 19.66 -4.92
N ILE A 34 9.13 18.60 -4.69
CA ILE A 34 10.04 18.06 -5.72
C ILE A 34 9.25 17.64 -6.96
N GLU A 35 8.15 16.89 -6.79
CA GLU A 35 7.29 16.43 -7.87
C GLU A 35 6.69 17.60 -8.68
N HIS A 36 6.30 18.69 -8.00
CA HIS A 36 5.82 19.90 -8.65
C HIS A 36 6.92 20.60 -9.48
N GLU A 37 8.08 20.85 -8.88
CA GLU A 37 9.17 21.61 -9.53
C GLU A 37 9.77 20.88 -10.74
N VAL A 38 9.84 19.55 -10.68
CA VAL A 38 10.36 18.74 -11.80
C VAL A 38 9.31 18.51 -12.89
N GLY A 39 8.04 18.87 -12.69
CA GLY A 39 6.98 18.62 -13.68
C GLY A 39 6.37 17.21 -13.63
N GLY A 40 6.47 16.53 -12.49
CA GLY A 40 5.81 15.25 -12.22
C GLY A 40 6.73 14.02 -12.18
N LEU A 41 6.16 12.87 -11.85
CA LEU A 41 6.92 11.63 -11.61
C LEU A 41 7.65 11.09 -12.85
N VAL A 42 7.11 11.30 -14.06
CA VAL A 42 7.75 10.85 -15.31
C VAL A 42 9.05 11.61 -15.55
N GLU A 43 9.02 12.92 -15.35
CA GLU A 43 10.20 13.77 -15.53
C GLU A 43 11.22 13.56 -14.42
N LEU A 44 10.74 13.39 -13.17
CA LEU A 44 11.61 12.99 -12.06
C LEU A 44 12.32 11.66 -12.35
N ARG A 45 11.62 10.67 -12.89
CA ARG A 45 12.21 9.39 -13.31
C ARG A 45 13.30 9.61 -14.35
N ARG A 46 13.01 10.39 -15.41
CA ARG A 46 13.98 10.71 -16.47
C ARG A 46 15.27 11.32 -15.91
N ILE A 47 15.15 12.34 -15.05
CA ILE A 47 16.29 13.02 -14.42
C ILE A 47 17.13 12.04 -13.58
N ILE A 48 16.48 11.15 -12.82
CA ILE A 48 17.18 10.20 -11.97
C ILE A 48 17.87 9.11 -12.81
N GLU A 49 17.20 8.57 -13.83
CA GLU A 49 17.77 7.56 -14.73
C GLU A 49 18.99 8.10 -15.48
N GLU A 50 18.90 9.34 -15.98
CA GLU A 50 20.03 10.05 -16.61
C GLU A 50 21.20 10.23 -15.64
N ARG A 51 20.91 10.66 -14.39
CA ARG A 51 21.93 10.91 -13.38
C ARG A 51 22.63 9.65 -12.88
N LEU A 52 21.92 8.53 -12.84
CA LEU A 52 22.40 7.24 -12.30
C LEU A 52 22.89 6.27 -13.39
N HIS A 53 22.70 6.59 -14.67
CA HIS A 53 23.02 5.72 -15.80
C HIS A 53 22.40 4.31 -15.68
N ARG A 54 21.19 4.22 -15.11
CA ARG A 54 20.43 2.97 -14.97
C ARG A 54 18.93 3.23 -15.03
N SER A 55 18.16 2.25 -15.49
CA SER A 55 16.70 2.29 -15.46
C SER A 55 16.13 2.07 -14.06
N ILE A 56 14.98 2.66 -13.80
CA ILE A 56 14.14 2.39 -12.63
C ILE A 56 12.98 1.52 -13.11
N ASP A 57 13.10 0.21 -12.91
CA ASP A 57 12.07 -0.76 -13.26
C ASP A 57 11.26 -1.16 -12.02
N LEU A 58 9.94 -1.00 -12.09
CA LEU A 58 9.03 -1.57 -11.10
C LEU A 58 8.98 -3.07 -11.38
N GLY A 59 9.70 -3.86 -10.58
CA GLY A 59 9.81 -5.30 -10.75
C GLY A 59 8.47 -5.93 -11.08
N GLN A 60 8.44 -6.75 -12.13
CA GLN A 60 7.24 -7.42 -12.62
C GLN A 60 6.54 -8.13 -11.46
N GLU A 61 5.22 -7.93 -11.39
CA GLU A 61 4.34 -8.63 -10.46
C GLU A 61 4.67 -10.12 -10.52
N ALA A 62 5.24 -10.65 -9.44
CA ALA A 62 5.43 -12.08 -9.30
C ALA A 62 4.04 -12.70 -9.40
N GLU A 63 3.77 -13.32 -10.55
CA GLU A 63 2.57 -14.03 -10.95
C GLU A 63 1.82 -14.54 -9.73
N SER A 64 0.77 -13.81 -9.35
CA SER A 64 -0.05 -14.15 -8.20
C SER A 64 -0.71 -15.49 -8.50
N LYS A 65 -0.16 -16.57 -7.92
CA LYS A 65 -0.81 -17.89 -7.90
C LYS A 65 -2.27 -17.65 -7.49
N PRO A 66 -3.26 -18.16 -8.24
CA PRO A 66 -4.66 -17.89 -7.95
C PRO A 66 -4.93 -18.29 -6.50
N TYR A 67 -5.36 -17.31 -5.71
CA TYR A 67 -5.77 -17.53 -4.33
C TYR A 67 -6.93 -18.53 -4.35
N ARG A 68 -6.67 -19.80 -4.03
CA ARG A 68 -7.70 -20.83 -3.88
C ARG A 68 -8.55 -20.48 -2.66
N HIS A 69 -9.62 -19.72 -2.88
CA HIS A 69 -10.69 -19.55 -1.91
C HIS A 69 -11.47 -20.87 -1.85
N ASN A 70 -11.06 -21.78 -0.97
CA ASN A 70 -11.87 -22.93 -0.57
C ASN A 70 -12.92 -22.45 0.46
N TYR A 71 -13.94 -21.72 0.02
CA TYR A 71 -15.19 -21.73 0.78
C TYR A 71 -15.92 -23.02 0.41
N ALA A 72 -15.75 -24.04 1.25
CA ALA A 72 -16.64 -25.19 1.23
C ALA A 72 -18.04 -24.68 1.57
N THR A 73 -18.90 -24.53 0.57
CA THR A 73 -20.32 -24.24 0.77
C THR A 73 -20.95 -25.46 1.46
N PRO A 74 -21.49 -25.36 2.68
CA PRO A 74 -22.24 -26.46 3.25
C PRO A 74 -23.53 -26.63 2.43
N VAL A 75 -23.65 -27.76 1.75
CA VAL A 75 -24.86 -28.15 1.03
C VAL A 75 -25.91 -28.49 2.09
N HIS A 76 -26.77 -27.53 2.45
CA HIS A 76 -27.98 -27.83 3.20
C HIS A 76 -28.89 -28.67 2.30
N ARG A 77 -28.83 -29.98 2.48
CA ARG A 77 -29.75 -30.96 1.91
C ARG A 77 -31.11 -30.73 2.58
N ALA A 78 -31.98 -29.97 1.93
CA ALA A 78 -33.38 -29.89 2.33
C ALA A 78 -34.04 -31.23 1.97
N GLU A 79 -34.36 -32.03 2.98
CA GLU A 79 -35.20 -33.22 2.80
C GLU A 79 -36.64 -32.77 2.58
N PRO A 80 -37.36 -33.24 1.53
CA PRO A 80 -38.79 -33.00 1.46
C PRO A 80 -39.49 -33.90 2.48
N GLU A 81 -39.97 -33.29 3.56
CA GLU A 81 -40.88 -33.92 4.50
C GLU A 81 -42.09 -34.47 3.74
N SER A 82 -42.30 -35.75 3.93
CA SER A 82 -43.48 -36.45 3.47
C SER A 82 -44.61 -36.22 4.49
N ASN A 83 -45.82 -36.04 3.96
CA ASN A 83 -47.05 -36.72 4.39
C ASN A 83 -48.16 -35.95 5.14
N THR A 84 -49.38 -36.18 4.63
CA THR A 84 -50.73 -36.21 5.25
C THR A 84 -51.38 -34.97 5.88
N ASN A 85 -52.39 -34.42 5.18
CA ASN A 85 -53.81 -34.28 5.61
C ASN A 85 -54.58 -33.48 4.53
N ARG A 86 -55.58 -33.96 3.80
CA ARG A 86 -56.92 -34.51 4.13
C ARG A 86 -57.85 -33.49 4.85
N ARG A 87 -58.99 -33.22 4.18
CA ARG A 87 -60.29 -32.63 4.66
C ARG A 87 -60.41 -31.09 4.53
N HIS A 88 -61.50 -30.45 4.11
CA HIS A 88 -62.85 -30.80 3.62
C HIS A 88 -63.42 -29.57 2.87
N SER A 89 -64.21 -29.79 1.83
CA SER A 89 -65.38 -28.97 1.46
C SER A 89 -66.36 -29.87 0.71
#